data_AF-A0A835DMB4-F1
#
_entry.id   AF-A0A835DMB4-F1
#
_cell.length_a   1.000
_cell.length_b   1.000
_cell.length_c   1.000
_cell.angle_alpha   90.00
_cell.angle_beta   90.00
_cell.angle_gamma   90.00
#
_symmetry.space_group_name_H-M   'P 1'
#
loop_
_entity.id
_entity.type
_entity.pdbx_description
1 polymer ?
#
loop_
_entity_poly.entity_id
_entity_poly.type
_entity_poly.pdbx_seq_one_letter_code
_entity_poly.pdbx_strand_id
1 'polypeptide(L)'
;MLKKEAAYFGDIVILPFMDRYELVVLKTIAICEYGVLNLTAAYIMKCDDDTFVRVDTVLKEIKGIPRRRSLYMGNLNLLHRPLRSGKWAVTYELFKMEDVSMGMWVEQFNSSTTVQYSHNWKFCQYGCMEDYYTAHYQSPRQMICLWGKLARGRAHCCNFR
;
A
#
# COMPACT_ATOMS: atom_id res chain seq x y z
N MET A 1 -4.49 17.24 -19.86
CA MET A 1 -5.25 17.15 -18.60
C MET A 1 -4.31 16.89 -17.44
N LEU A 2 -3.69 15.70 -17.34
CA LEU A 2 -2.77 15.32 -16.24
C LEU A 2 -1.64 16.33 -15.94
N LYS A 3 -0.93 16.83 -16.96
CA LYS A 3 0.15 17.83 -16.73
C LYS A 3 -0.36 19.14 -16.10
N LYS A 4 -1.61 19.54 -16.38
CA LYS A 4 -2.22 20.75 -15.78
C LYS A 4 -2.59 20.49 -14.32
N GLU A 5 -3.13 19.33 -14.03
CA GLU A 5 -3.44 18.88 -12.67
C GLU A 5 -2.17 18.77 -11.82
N ALA A 6 -1.12 18.12 -12.34
CA ALA A 6 0.17 18.01 -11.68
C ALA A 6 0.78 19.39 -11.37
N ALA A 7 0.69 20.33 -12.31
CA ALA A 7 1.16 21.70 -12.09
C ALA A 7 0.29 22.49 -11.09
N TYR A 8 -0.99 22.13 -10.95
CA TYR A 8 -1.92 22.80 -10.05
C TYR A 8 -1.79 22.33 -8.61
N PHE A 9 -1.76 21.02 -8.37
CA PHE A 9 -1.72 20.43 -7.03
C PHE A 9 -0.30 20.19 -6.50
N GLY A 10 0.68 19.97 -7.38
CA GLY A 10 2.08 19.76 -6.98
C GLY A 10 2.35 18.43 -6.27
N ASP A 11 1.42 17.47 -6.35
CA ASP A 11 1.44 16.18 -5.65
C ASP A 11 1.62 14.98 -6.60
N ILE A 12 1.90 15.23 -7.88
CA ILE A 12 2.09 14.19 -8.90
C ILE A 12 3.55 14.14 -9.34
N VAL A 13 4.17 12.97 -9.18
CA VAL A 13 5.46 12.62 -9.79
C VAL A 13 5.22 11.82 -11.08
N ILE A 14 5.66 12.35 -12.22
CA ILE A 14 5.51 11.69 -13.54
C ILE A 14 6.81 10.97 -13.89
N LEU A 15 6.73 9.66 -14.10
CA LEU A 15 7.88 8.81 -14.44
C LEU A 15 8.03 8.66 -15.96
N PRO A 16 9.26 8.56 -16.49
CA PRO A 16 9.52 8.51 -17.93
C PRO A 16 9.38 7.08 -18.52
N PHE A 17 8.42 6.28 -18.05
CA PHE A 17 8.13 4.96 -18.61
C PHE A 17 6.62 4.73 -18.76
N MET A 18 6.25 3.72 -19.55
CA MET A 18 4.86 3.41 -19.83
C MET A 18 4.19 2.73 -18.63
N ASP A 19 3.07 3.28 -18.15
CA ASP A 19 2.31 2.66 -17.05
C ASP A 19 1.60 1.40 -17.56
N ARG A 20 2.13 0.24 -17.17
CA ARG A 20 1.60 -1.10 -17.49
C ARG A 20 1.75 -1.99 -16.28
N TYR A 21 0.79 -2.90 -16.10
CA TYR A 21 0.78 -3.81 -14.96
C TYR A 21 2.08 -4.62 -14.83
N GLU A 22 2.69 -5.02 -15.95
CA GLU A 22 3.94 -5.78 -15.98
C GLU A 22 5.17 -4.98 -15.53
N LEU A 23 5.06 -3.65 -15.49
CA LEU A 23 6.13 -2.71 -15.14
C LEU A 23 5.90 -2.07 -13.77
N VAL A 24 4.87 -2.47 -13.05
CA VAL A 24 4.51 -1.90 -11.75
C VAL A 24 5.64 -2.07 -10.71
N VAL A 25 6.46 -3.12 -10.82
CA VAL A 25 7.70 -3.26 -10.02
C VAL A 25 8.64 -2.04 -10.20
N LEU A 26 8.78 -1.52 -11.43
CA LEU A 26 9.60 -0.33 -11.70
C LEU A 26 9.02 0.93 -11.06
N LYS A 27 7.69 1.02 -10.96
CA LYS A 27 7.00 2.11 -10.24
C LYS A 27 7.31 2.06 -8.75
N THR A 28 7.31 0.87 -8.16
CA THR A 28 7.71 0.68 -6.76
C THR A 28 9.18 1.06 -6.53
N ILE A 29 10.10 0.67 -7.41
CA ILE A 29 11.52 1.10 -7.33
C ILE A 29 11.61 2.62 -7.36
N ALA A 30 10.92 3.28 -8.30
CA ALA A 30 10.92 4.72 -8.43
C ALA A 30 10.34 5.43 -7.17
N ILE A 31 9.32 4.86 -6.52
CA ILE A 31 8.79 5.38 -5.24
C ILE A 31 9.88 5.31 -4.15
N CYS A 32 10.60 4.18 -4.05
CA CYS A 32 11.70 4.03 -3.10
C CYS A 32 12.83 5.03 -3.37
N GLU A 33 13.27 5.16 -4.62
CA GLU A 33 14.31 6.12 -5.02
C GLU A 33 13.89 7.56 -4.71
N TYR A 34 12.65 7.92 -5.03
CA TYR A 34 12.12 9.24 -4.72
C TYR A 34 12.12 9.50 -3.22
N GLY A 35 11.71 8.52 -2.41
CA GLY A 35 11.70 8.61 -0.95
C GLY A 35 13.09 8.82 -0.35
N VAL A 36 14.10 8.12 -0.87
CA VAL A 36 15.49 8.25 -0.41
C VAL A 36 16.10 9.60 -0.80
N LEU A 37 15.84 10.08 -2.01
CA LEU A 37 16.49 11.27 -2.54
C LEU A 37 15.81 12.58 -2.13
N ASN A 38 14.48 12.58 -1.93
CA ASN A 38 13.72 13.82 -1.78
C ASN A 38 13.02 13.98 -0.42
N LEU A 39 12.93 12.95 0.42
CA LEU A 39 12.13 12.99 1.64
C LEU A 39 12.95 12.68 2.90
N THR A 40 12.53 13.28 4.01
CA THR A 40 12.99 12.93 5.36
C THR A 40 11.83 12.36 6.15
N ALA A 41 11.35 11.18 5.73
CA ALA A 41 10.21 10.50 6.33
C ALA A 41 10.65 9.34 7.23
N ALA A 42 10.05 9.23 8.42
CA ALA A 42 10.30 8.10 9.32
C ALA A 42 9.59 6.81 8.87
N TYR A 43 8.48 6.94 8.14
CA TYR A 43 7.66 5.85 7.62
C TYR A 43 7.12 6.23 6.24
N ILE A 44 6.98 5.25 5.37
CA ILE A 44 6.35 5.38 4.05
C ILE A 44 5.20 4.38 3.98
N MET A 45 4.05 4.81 3.46
CA MET A 45 2.90 3.96 3.19
C MET A 45 2.58 4.03 1.70
N LYS A 46 2.55 2.88 1.03
CA LYS A 46 2.04 2.73 -0.33
C LYS A 46 0.63 2.15 -0.28
N CYS A 47 -0.26 2.71 -1.08
CA CYS A 47 -1.62 2.20 -1.30
C CYS A 47 -2.01 2.38 -2.77
N ASP A 48 -3.03 1.65 -3.19
CA ASP A 48 -3.66 1.82 -4.50
C ASP A 48 -4.64 3.00 -4.46
N ASP A 49 -4.98 3.55 -5.63
CA ASP A 49 -5.87 4.71 -5.77
C ASP A 49 -7.35 4.40 -5.46
N ASP A 50 -7.70 3.12 -5.35
CA ASP A 50 -8.99 2.60 -4.91
C ASP A 50 -8.98 2.13 -3.44
N THR A 51 -8.00 2.57 -2.65
CA THR A 51 -7.88 2.27 -1.22
C THR A 51 -8.20 3.48 -0.34
N PHE A 52 -9.19 3.37 0.54
CA PHE A 52 -9.45 4.35 1.59
C PHE A 52 -8.67 4.00 2.87
N VAL A 53 -7.91 4.95 3.41
CA VAL A 53 -6.99 4.74 4.55
C VAL A 53 -7.42 5.53 5.78
N ARG A 54 -7.48 4.86 6.94
CA ARG A 54 -7.59 5.52 8.25
C ARG A 54 -6.20 5.76 8.83
N VAL A 55 -5.63 6.90 8.46
CA VAL A 55 -4.27 7.31 8.85
C VAL A 55 -4.10 7.36 10.36
N ASP A 56 -5.14 7.79 11.10
CA ASP A 56 -5.09 7.89 12.57
C ASP A 56 -4.87 6.52 13.24
N THR A 57 -5.54 5.48 12.75
CA THR A 57 -5.38 4.11 13.29
C THR A 57 -4.04 3.51 12.90
N VAL A 58 -3.59 3.71 11.66
CA VAL A 58 -2.28 3.22 11.22
C VAL A 58 -1.17 3.87 12.05
N LEU A 59 -1.25 5.17 12.32
CA LEU A 59 -0.29 5.86 13.18
C LEU A 59 -0.32 5.37 14.64
N LYS A 60 -1.48 4.98 15.16
CA LYS A 60 -1.60 4.38 16.51
C LYS A 60 -0.88 3.02 16.55
N GLU A 61 -1.07 2.19 15.53
CA GLU A 61 -0.35 0.90 15.43
C GLU A 61 1.16 1.10 15.37
N ILE A 62 1.64 2.04 14.54
CA ILE A 62 3.06 2.37 14.43
C ILE A 62 3.62 2.83 15.79
N LYS A 63 2.90 3.67 16.53
CA LYS A 63 3.32 4.16 17.85
C LYS A 63 3.37 3.06 18.92
N GLY A 64 2.60 1.99 18.77
CA GLY A 64 2.64 0.82 19.64
C GLY A 64 3.90 -0.03 19.46
N ILE A 65 4.67 0.20 18.39
CA ILE A 65 5.85 -0.59 18.05
C ILE A 65 7.12 0.12 18.56
N PRO A 66 8.06 -0.59 19.21
CA PRO A 66 9.32 0.00 19.66
C PRO A 66 10.11 0.63 18.50
N ARG A 67 10.48 1.92 18.62
CA ARG A 67 11.19 2.70 17.58
C ARG A 67 12.58 2.18 17.19
N ARG A 68 13.10 1.17 17.90
CA ARG A 68 14.43 0.59 17.69
C ARG A 68 14.48 -0.43 16.55
N ARG A 69 13.33 -0.80 15.96
CA ARG A 69 13.25 -1.80 14.89
C ARG A 69 12.72 -1.18 13.61
N SER A 70 13.24 -1.65 12.48
CA SER A 70 12.62 -1.42 11.17
C SER A 70 11.25 -2.08 11.15
N LEU A 71 10.30 -1.53 10.38
CA LEU A 71 8.91 -1.97 10.39
C LEU A 71 8.42 -2.33 8.99
N TYR A 72 7.80 -3.49 8.85
CA TYR A 72 7.00 -3.86 7.69
C TYR A 72 5.60 -4.28 8.14
N MET A 73 4.58 -3.52 7.75
CA MET A 73 3.23 -3.61 8.31
C MET A 73 2.19 -3.70 7.18
N GLY A 74 1.17 -4.54 7.37
CA GLY A 74 0.07 -4.66 6.42
C GLY A 74 -0.74 -5.95 6.59
N ASN A 75 -1.46 -6.35 5.55
CA ASN A 75 -2.04 -7.68 5.45
C ASN A 75 -1.04 -8.63 4.80
N LEU A 76 -0.14 -9.15 5.64
CA LEU A 76 0.98 -9.97 5.18
C LEU A 76 0.53 -11.40 4.91
N ASN A 77 0.71 -11.87 3.68
CA ASN A 77 0.49 -13.27 3.32
C ASN A 77 1.81 -14.04 3.41
N LEU A 78 2.06 -14.65 4.56
CA LEU A 78 3.27 -15.40 4.82
C LEU A 78 3.19 -16.78 4.16
N LEU A 79 4.31 -17.25 3.58
CA LEU A 79 4.45 -18.58 2.96
C LEU A 79 3.61 -18.81 1.69
N HIS A 80 3.08 -17.74 1.07
CA HIS A 80 2.38 -17.86 -0.20
C HIS A 80 3.34 -18.31 -1.31
N ARG A 81 2.84 -19.15 -2.22
CA ARG A 81 3.64 -19.71 -3.33
C ARG A 81 3.31 -19.02 -4.66
N PRO A 82 4.24 -18.99 -5.63
CA PRO A 82 3.95 -18.48 -6.96
C PRO A 82 2.79 -19.24 -7.61
N LEU A 83 1.76 -18.50 -8.06
CA LEU A 83 0.64 -19.09 -8.78
C LEU A 83 1.08 -19.43 -10.20
N ARG A 84 0.62 -20.58 -10.70
CA ARG A 84 0.92 -21.07 -12.07
C ARG A 84 -0.27 -20.99 -13.01
N SER A 85 -1.43 -20.55 -12.52
CA SER A 85 -2.66 -20.34 -13.27
C SER A 85 -3.47 -19.18 -12.69
N GLY A 86 -4.41 -18.64 -13.46
CA GLY A 86 -5.26 -17.52 -13.08
C GLY A 86 -4.64 -16.14 -13.38
N LYS A 87 -5.35 -15.07 -12.98
CA LYS A 87 -4.98 -13.66 -13.23
C LYS A 87 -3.56 -13.33 -12.80
N TRP A 88 -3.10 -13.97 -11.73
CA TRP A 88 -1.85 -13.73 -11.05
C TRP A 88 -0.80 -14.83 -11.33
N ALA A 89 -0.92 -15.57 -12.44
CA ALA A 89 0.07 -16.59 -12.78
C ALA A 89 1.42 -15.95 -13.16
N VAL A 90 2.53 -16.53 -12.69
CA VAL A 90 3.89 -16.17 -13.12
C VAL A 90 4.58 -17.34 -13.80
N THR A 91 5.40 -17.04 -14.81
CA THR A 91 6.24 -18.04 -15.48
C THR A 91 7.42 -18.44 -14.59
N TYR A 92 8.18 -19.46 -14.98
CA TYR A 92 9.42 -19.82 -14.29
C TYR A 92 10.55 -18.81 -14.54
N GLU A 93 10.44 -18.04 -15.61
CA GLU A 93 11.50 -17.16 -16.12
C GLU A 93 11.37 -15.72 -15.63
N LEU A 94 10.15 -15.26 -15.34
CA LEU A 94 9.90 -13.84 -15.15
C LEU A 94 8.96 -13.55 -13.98
N PHE A 95 9.48 -12.78 -13.02
CA PHE A 95 8.78 -12.34 -11.83
C PHE A 95 8.41 -10.85 -11.97
N LYS A 96 7.11 -10.51 -11.85
CA LYS A 96 6.57 -9.17 -12.19
C LYS A 96 5.67 -8.55 -11.12
N MET A 97 5.58 -9.14 -9.94
CA MET A 97 4.65 -8.70 -8.91
C MET A 97 5.32 -7.78 -7.91
N GLU A 98 4.87 -6.52 -7.83
CA GLU A 98 5.47 -5.54 -6.91
C GLU A 98 5.40 -5.96 -5.44
N ASP A 99 4.24 -6.45 -4.97
CA ASP A 99 4.05 -6.77 -3.55
C ASP A 99 4.94 -7.94 -3.11
N VAL A 100 5.13 -8.91 -4.00
CA VAL A 100 6.02 -10.05 -3.73
C VAL A 100 7.48 -9.63 -3.85
N SER A 101 7.83 -8.77 -4.82
CA SER A 101 9.17 -8.19 -4.92
C SER A 101 9.53 -7.42 -3.65
N MET A 102 8.61 -6.61 -3.12
CA MET A 102 8.77 -5.93 -1.83
C MET A 102 9.01 -6.91 -0.69
N GLY A 103 8.23 -8.00 -0.61
CA GLY A 103 8.43 -9.05 0.39
C GLY A 103 9.82 -9.69 0.31
N MET A 104 10.31 -10.00 -0.90
CA MET A 104 11.65 -10.55 -1.12
C MET A 104 12.76 -9.58 -0.69
N TRP A 105 12.63 -8.29 -1.04
CA TRP A 105 13.61 -7.27 -0.65
C TRP A 105 13.62 -7.02 0.87
N VAL A 106 12.45 -6.99 1.50
CA VAL A 106 12.34 -6.86 2.96
C VAL A 106 12.98 -8.05 3.66
N GLU A 107 12.78 -9.28 3.14
CA GLU A 107 13.40 -10.47 3.71
C GLU A 107 14.93 -10.46 3.54
N GLN A 108 15.44 -10.04 2.38
CA GLN A 108 16.87 -9.82 2.18
C GLN A 108 17.41 -8.78 3.17
N PHE A 109 16.71 -7.66 3.37
CA PHE A 109 17.10 -6.60 4.30
C PHE A 109 17.10 -7.08 5.76
N ASN A 110 16.14 -7.93 6.13
CA ASN A 110 16.02 -8.52 7.46
C ASN A 110 17.24 -9.34 7.88
N SER A 111 18.02 -9.86 6.93
CA SER A 111 19.29 -10.54 7.21
C SER A 111 20.36 -9.61 7.81
N SER A 112 20.24 -8.29 7.58
CA SER A 112 21.20 -7.28 8.01
C SER A 112 20.68 -6.39 9.14
N THR A 113 19.40 -6.05 9.11
CA THR A 113 18.74 -5.17 10.08
C THR A 113 17.41 -5.80 10.45
N THR A 114 17.20 -6.13 11.73
CA THR A 114 15.98 -6.79 12.18
C THR A 114 14.72 -5.99 11.81
N VAL A 115 13.85 -6.62 11.03
CA VAL A 115 12.54 -6.10 10.64
C VAL A 115 11.46 -6.68 11.54
N GLN A 116 10.66 -5.80 12.14
CA GLN A 116 9.42 -6.16 12.79
C GLN A 116 8.32 -6.31 11.73
N TYR A 117 7.86 -7.53 11.51
CA TYR A 117 6.68 -7.81 10.72
C TYR A 117 5.41 -7.60 11.56
N SER A 118 4.46 -6.80 11.07
CA SER A 118 3.20 -6.50 11.74
C SER A 118 2.02 -6.82 10.83
N HIS A 119 1.45 -8.01 11.00
CA HIS A 119 0.27 -8.47 10.26
C HIS A 119 -1.03 -8.04 10.95
N ASN A 120 -1.98 -7.47 10.20
CA ASN A 120 -3.34 -7.22 10.70
C ASN A 120 -4.37 -7.30 9.57
N TRP A 121 -5.41 -8.12 9.75
CA TRP A 121 -6.53 -8.29 8.81
C TRP A 121 -7.37 -7.03 8.59
N LYS A 122 -7.26 -6.04 9.49
CA LYS A 122 -7.88 -4.71 9.32
C LYS A 122 -7.28 -3.91 8.17
N PHE A 123 -6.09 -4.29 7.67
CA PHE A 123 -5.67 -3.91 6.33
C PHE A 123 -6.50 -4.72 5.31
N CYS A 124 -7.72 -4.26 5.04
CA CYS A 124 -8.68 -5.06 4.28
C CYS A 124 -8.23 -5.18 2.83
N GLN A 125 -8.04 -6.41 2.35
CA GLN A 125 -7.60 -6.69 0.98
C GLN A 125 -8.76 -6.62 -0.03
N TYR A 126 -10.00 -6.73 0.42
CA TYR A 126 -11.17 -6.70 -0.46
C TYR A 126 -12.37 -6.05 0.21
N GLY A 127 -12.87 -4.97 -0.39
CA GLY A 127 -14.04 -4.26 0.10
C GLY A 127 -13.75 -3.53 1.41
N CYS A 128 -14.64 -3.69 2.38
CA CYS A 128 -14.56 -3.00 3.66
C CYS A 128 -15.07 -3.93 4.77
N MET A 129 -14.48 -3.80 5.95
CA MET A 129 -14.93 -4.44 7.19
C MET A 129 -15.08 -3.42 8.31
N GLU A 130 -15.87 -3.69 9.33
CA GLU A 130 -16.00 -2.77 10.47
C GLU A 130 -14.67 -2.54 11.19
N ASP A 131 -14.42 -1.29 11.62
CA ASP A 131 -13.17 -0.86 12.25
C ASP A 131 -11.89 -1.14 11.45
N TYR A 132 -12.00 -1.15 10.12
CA TYR A 132 -10.88 -1.28 9.19
C TYR A 132 -9.74 -0.26 9.43
N TYR A 133 -8.52 -0.60 9.01
CA TYR A 133 -7.40 0.33 8.84
C TYR A 133 -7.34 0.83 7.40
N THR A 134 -7.57 -0.07 6.45
CA THR A 134 -7.77 0.24 5.03
C THR A 134 -9.01 -0.46 4.50
N ALA A 135 -9.70 0.16 3.57
CA ALA A 135 -10.78 -0.44 2.79
C ALA A 135 -10.38 -0.37 1.31
N HIS A 136 -10.34 -1.51 0.63
CA HIS A 136 -9.81 -1.66 -0.75
C HIS A 136 -10.96 -1.85 -1.76
N TYR A 137 -10.70 -1.62 -3.05
CA TYR A 137 -11.72 -1.63 -4.11
C TYR A 137 -12.89 -0.66 -3.84
N GLN A 138 -12.56 0.56 -3.41
CA GLN A 138 -13.53 1.62 -3.13
C GLN A 138 -13.56 2.63 -4.28
N SER A 139 -14.74 2.85 -4.87
CA SER A 139 -14.92 3.95 -5.82
C SER A 139 -14.82 5.32 -5.13
N PRO A 140 -14.55 6.41 -5.86
CA PRO A 140 -14.48 7.76 -5.28
C PRO A 140 -15.71 8.14 -4.45
N ARG A 141 -16.92 7.70 -4.86
CA ARG A 141 -18.16 7.94 -4.09
C ARG A 141 -18.19 7.17 -2.78
N GLN A 142 -17.65 5.96 -2.75
CA GLN A 142 -17.55 5.17 -1.51
C GLN A 142 -16.54 5.82 -0.57
N MET A 143 -15.40 6.28 -1.08
CA MET A 143 -14.39 6.99 -0.26
C MET A 143 -14.95 8.25 0.39
N ILE A 144 -15.74 9.05 -0.34
CA ILE A 144 -16.43 10.23 0.23
C ILE A 144 -17.44 9.80 1.31
N CYS A 145 -18.18 8.72 1.09
CA CYS A 145 -19.10 8.19 2.10
C CYS A 145 -18.38 7.69 3.35
N LEU A 146 -17.27 6.95 3.19
CA LEU A 146 -16.45 6.45 4.28
C LEU A 146 -15.89 7.62 5.09
N TRP A 147 -15.35 8.65 4.42
CA TRP A 147 -14.91 9.88 5.06
C TRP A 147 -16.04 10.56 5.85
N GLY A 148 -17.23 10.70 5.27
CA GLY A 148 -18.38 11.30 5.94
C GLY A 148 -18.89 10.51 7.15
N LYS A 149 -18.69 9.19 7.20
CA LYS A 149 -18.96 8.37 8.40
C LYS A 149 -17.85 8.53 9.43
N LEU A 150 -16.59 8.50 9.00
CA LEU A 150 -15.42 8.65 9.86
C LEU A 150 -15.41 10.01 10.57
N ALA A 151 -15.76 11.09 9.87
CA ALA A 151 -15.89 12.44 10.44
C ALA A 151 -16.95 12.53 11.57
N ARG A 152 -17.89 11.58 11.62
CA ARG A 152 -18.89 11.44 12.70
C ARG A 152 -18.49 10.40 13.76
N GLY A 153 -17.23 9.96 13.74
CA GLY A 153 -16.69 8.96 14.67
C GLY A 153 -17.11 7.52 14.38
N ARG A 154 -17.60 7.22 13.17
CA ARG A 154 -18.08 5.87 12.80
C ARG A 154 -17.20 5.26 11.71
N ALA A 155 -16.45 4.21 12.04
CA ALA A 155 -15.61 3.48 11.10
C ALA A 155 -16.39 2.33 10.41
N HIS A 156 -17.56 2.66 9.86
CA HIS A 156 -18.48 1.68 9.28
C HIS A 156 -18.46 1.71 7.75
N CYS A 157 -18.65 0.54 7.15
CA CYS A 157 -18.63 0.40 5.70
C CYS A 157 -19.81 1.08 5.02
N CYS A 158 -19.58 1.57 3.80
CA CYS A 158 -20.63 2.15 2.97
C CYS A 158 -21.31 1.06 2.15
N ASN A 159 -22.60 0.82 2.42
CA ASN A 159 -23.40 -0.08 1.61
C ASN A 159 -23.78 0.63 0.31
N PHE A 160 -23.49 -0.02 -0.81
CA PHE A 160 -24.14 0.28 -2.08
C PHE A 160 -25.09 -0.88 -2.33
N ARG A 161 -26.39 -0.62 -2.12
CA ARG A 161 -27.42 -1.33 -2.88
C ARG A 161 -27.43 -0.74 -4.28
#